data_AF-A0A101WPH7-F1
#
_entry.id   AF-A0A101WPH7-F1
#
_cell.length_a   1.000
_cell.length_b   1.000
_cell.length_c   1.000
_cell.angle_alpha   90.00
_cell.angle_beta   90.00
_cell.angle_gamma   90.00
#
_symmetry.space_group_name_H-M   'P 1'
#
loop_
_entity.id
_entity.type
_entity.pdbx_description
1 polymer ?
#
loop_
_entity_poly.entity_id
_entity_poly.type
_entity_poly.pdbx_seq_one_letter_code
_entity_poly.pdbx_strand_id
1 'polypeptide(L)'
;MPILDKLIPHADKEQIHAGEAYSVWTQTMARYDTLGLTQYMENLIHDSDLKALVKFGTNNVIKPQIKRLEDFAEKYKIPLPPKPPKSVNTSNATDTAGDEAIFRIIFDGAQTALNVHVKEINIATNDFLRSMYRDFLKEDLDNYENMIKYGKFKGWVKNPPTYQH
;
A
#
# COMPACT_ATOMS: atom_id res chain seq x y z
N MET A 1 -1.38 -2.46 28.01
CA MET A 1 -2.51 -3.38 28.18
C MET A 1 -2.86 -3.79 29.65
N PRO A 2 -2.45 -3.14 30.76
CA PRO A 2 -2.50 -3.81 32.08
C PRO A 2 -3.90 -4.01 32.72
N ILE A 3 -4.93 -3.30 32.24
CA ILE A 3 -6.29 -3.37 32.81
C ILE A 3 -7.11 -4.49 32.17
N LEU A 4 -6.95 -4.73 30.86
CA LEU A 4 -7.78 -5.70 30.13
C LEU A 4 -7.34 -7.14 30.40
N ASP A 5 -6.04 -7.37 30.59
CA ASP A 5 -5.48 -8.68 30.95
C ASP A 5 -6.01 -9.21 32.30
N LYS A 6 -6.51 -8.31 33.16
CA LYS A 6 -7.16 -8.66 34.44
C LYS A 6 -8.66 -8.92 34.32
N LEU A 7 -9.28 -8.52 33.21
CA LEU A 7 -10.74 -8.53 33.03
C LEU A 7 -11.22 -9.61 32.04
N ILE A 8 -10.35 -10.09 31.14
CA ILE A 8 -10.73 -11.02 30.07
C ILE A 8 -9.90 -12.31 30.20
N PRO A 9 -10.52 -13.47 30.54
CA PRO A 9 -9.83 -14.75 30.48
C PRO A 9 -9.46 -15.05 29.02
N HIS A 10 -8.28 -15.64 28.79
CA HIS A 10 -7.65 -15.84 27.47
C HIS A 10 -8.66 -16.13 26.35
N ALA A 11 -8.66 -15.26 25.34
CA ALA A 11 -9.58 -15.31 24.23
C ALA A 11 -9.40 -16.58 23.38
N ASP A 12 -10.51 -17.22 23.01
CA ASP A 12 -10.56 -18.33 22.06
C ASP A 12 -9.88 -17.97 20.74
N LYS A 13 -9.47 -19.00 19.96
CA LYS A 13 -8.92 -18.81 18.60
C LYS A 13 -9.81 -17.87 17.80
N GLU A 14 -9.31 -16.67 17.51
CA GLU A 14 -10.08 -15.63 16.85
C GLU A 14 -10.56 -16.11 15.47
N GLN A 15 -11.88 -16.22 15.34
CA GLN A 15 -12.55 -16.41 14.06
C GLN A 15 -12.52 -15.09 13.27
N ILE A 16 -12.74 -15.18 11.96
CA ILE A 16 -12.92 -14.00 11.10
C ILE A 16 -14.36 -13.96 10.60
N HIS A 17 -14.93 -12.77 10.47
CA HIS A 17 -16.25 -12.60 9.87
C HIS A 17 -16.17 -12.35 8.36
N ALA A 18 -17.30 -12.42 7.66
CA ALA A 18 -17.35 -12.26 6.20
C ALA A 18 -16.79 -10.90 5.72
N GLY A 19 -17.04 -9.83 6.48
CA GLY A 19 -16.45 -8.50 6.23
C GLY A 19 -14.92 -8.47 6.26
N GLU A 20 -14.28 -9.15 7.22
CA GLU A 20 -12.81 -9.27 7.29
C GLU A 20 -12.26 -10.16 6.18
N ALA A 21 -12.96 -11.24 5.86
CA ALA A 21 -12.58 -12.07 4.72
C ALA A 21 -12.63 -11.27 3.41
N TYR A 22 -13.68 -10.46 3.23
CA TYR A 22 -13.83 -9.58 2.09
C TYR A 22 -12.76 -8.48 2.08
N SER A 23 -12.43 -7.87 3.22
CA SER A 23 -11.37 -6.84 3.31
C SER A 23 -10.00 -7.39 2.93
N VAL A 24 -9.65 -8.60 3.38
CA VAL A 24 -8.39 -9.24 2.96
C VAL A 24 -8.40 -9.48 1.45
N TRP A 25 -9.51 -9.98 0.91
CA TRP A 25 -9.65 -10.24 -0.52
C TRP A 25 -9.47 -8.97 -1.37
N THR A 26 -10.21 -7.91 -1.04
CA THR A 26 -10.17 -6.63 -1.78
C THR A 26 -8.83 -5.94 -1.63
N GLN A 27 -8.22 -5.99 -0.43
CA GLN A 27 -6.90 -5.41 -0.21
C GLN A 27 -5.82 -6.16 -1.01
N THR A 28 -5.92 -7.48 -1.10
CA THR A 28 -4.99 -8.30 -1.89
C THR A 28 -5.09 -7.91 -3.36
N MET A 29 -6.31 -7.78 -3.90
CA MET A 29 -6.54 -7.33 -5.27
C MET A 29 -5.97 -5.93 -5.50
N ALA A 30 -6.30 -4.96 -4.64
CA ALA A 30 -5.81 -3.59 -4.75
C ALA A 30 -4.26 -3.52 -4.71
N ARG A 31 -3.62 -4.35 -3.89
CA ARG A 31 -2.15 -4.42 -3.81
C ARG A 31 -1.52 -5.06 -5.06
N TYR A 32 -2.16 -6.07 -5.65
CA TYR A 32 -1.73 -6.60 -6.94
C TYR A 32 -1.80 -5.55 -8.05
N ASP A 33 -2.91 -4.82 -8.14
CA ASP A 33 -3.09 -3.77 -9.15
C ASP A 33 -2.08 -2.64 -8.96
N THR A 34 -1.88 -2.21 -7.70
CA THR A 34 -0.87 -1.20 -7.34
C THR A 34 0.53 -1.65 -7.75
N LEU A 35 0.90 -2.91 -7.47
CA LEU A 35 2.21 -3.44 -7.87
C LEU A 35 2.37 -3.46 -9.39
N GLY A 36 1.37 -3.95 -10.12
CA GLY A 36 1.40 -4.02 -11.59
C GLY A 36 1.53 -2.63 -12.23
N LEU A 37 0.70 -1.68 -11.81
CA LEU A 37 0.74 -0.30 -12.31
C LEU A 37 2.06 0.39 -11.96
N THR A 38 2.54 0.23 -10.72
CA THR A 38 3.79 0.86 -10.27
C THR A 38 5.00 0.30 -11.04
N GLN A 39 5.05 -1.01 -11.29
CA GLN A 39 6.12 -1.63 -12.08
C GLN A 39 6.06 -1.23 -13.56
N TYR A 40 4.86 -1.10 -14.12
CA TYR A 40 4.68 -0.55 -15.46
C TYR A 40 5.25 0.87 -15.55
N MET A 41 4.87 1.74 -14.62
CA MET A 41 5.38 3.12 -14.57
C MET A 41 6.88 3.16 -14.30
N GLU A 42 7.41 2.28 -13.44
CA GLU A 42 8.84 2.18 -13.17
C GLU A 42 9.66 2.00 -14.45
N ASN A 43 9.16 1.22 -15.41
CA ASN A 43 9.83 1.02 -16.69
C ASN A 43 9.90 2.29 -17.54
N LEU A 44 8.98 3.24 -17.34
CA LEU A 44 8.90 4.52 -18.06
C LEU A 44 9.74 5.64 -17.40
N ILE A 45 10.22 5.44 -16.17
CA ILE A 45 10.98 6.45 -15.42
C ILE A 45 12.40 6.60 -15.97
N HIS A 46 12.79 7.83 -16.26
CA HIS A 46 14.13 8.20 -16.73
C HIS A 46 15.03 8.67 -15.58
N ASP A 47 14.48 9.46 -14.65
CA ASP A 47 15.18 9.92 -13.45
C ASP A 47 15.58 8.74 -12.55
N SER A 48 16.89 8.55 -12.36
CA SER A 48 17.43 7.42 -11.60
C SER A 48 17.06 7.46 -10.12
N ASP A 49 16.93 8.65 -9.53
CA ASP A 49 16.59 8.81 -8.12
C ASP A 49 15.11 8.50 -7.90
N LEU A 50 14.23 8.97 -8.80
CA LEU A 50 12.82 8.58 -8.79
C LEU A 50 12.67 7.07 -8.96
N LYS A 51 13.40 6.47 -9.91
CA LYS A 51 13.37 5.02 -10.13
C LYS A 51 13.81 4.24 -8.90
N ALA A 52 14.86 4.70 -8.21
CA ALA A 52 15.32 4.10 -6.96
C ALA A 52 14.27 4.21 -5.85
N LEU A 53 13.62 5.38 -5.71
CA LEU A 53 12.54 5.61 -4.75
C LEU A 53 11.34 4.67 -5.00
N VAL A 54 10.90 4.54 -6.26
CA VAL A 54 9.80 3.65 -6.64
C VAL A 54 10.15 2.18 -6.40
N LYS A 55 11.37 1.75 -6.75
CA LYS A 55 11.87 0.40 -6.43
C LYS A 55 11.93 0.14 -4.93
N PHE A 56 12.30 1.13 -4.13
CA PHE A 56 12.29 1.02 -2.68
C PHE A 56 10.89 0.74 -2.16
N GLY A 57 9.89 1.54 -2.56
CA GLY A 57 8.50 1.36 -2.15
C GLY A 57 7.90 0.02 -2.58
N THR A 58 8.14 -0.41 -3.83
CA THR A 58 7.63 -1.69 -4.32
C THR A 58 8.24 -2.90 -3.59
N ASN A 59 9.56 -2.87 -3.32
CA ASN A 59 10.25 -4.01 -2.72
C ASN A 59 10.11 -4.07 -1.19
N ASN A 60 10.03 -2.92 -0.51
CA ASN A 60 10.03 -2.88 0.95
C ASN A 60 8.65 -2.64 1.57
N VAL A 61 7.65 -2.21 0.79
CA VAL A 61 6.29 -1.97 1.28
C VAL A 61 5.28 -2.85 0.57
N ILE A 62 5.09 -2.66 -0.74
CA ILE A 62 3.98 -3.31 -1.48
C ILE A 62 4.12 -4.84 -1.49
N LYS A 63 5.28 -5.38 -1.87
CA LYS A 63 5.50 -6.84 -1.95
C LYS A 63 5.41 -7.53 -0.57
N PRO A 64 6.03 -7.00 0.52
CA PRO A 64 5.85 -7.58 1.86
C PRO A 64 4.40 -7.54 2.37
N GLN A 65 3.63 -6.50 2.06
CA GLN A 65 2.21 -6.44 2.41
C GLN A 65 1.38 -7.47 1.66
N ILE A 66 1.63 -7.63 0.35
CA ILE A 66 1.01 -8.70 -0.46
C ILE A 66 1.25 -10.06 0.19
N LYS A 67 2.50 -10.37 0.55
CA LYS A 67 2.84 -11.66 1.15
C LYS A 67 2.08 -11.89 2.46
N ARG A 68 1.98 -10.88 3.33
CA ARG A 68 1.24 -10.97 4.60
C ARG A 68 -0.27 -11.15 4.37
N LEU A 69 -0.85 -10.52 3.35
CA LEU A 69 -2.24 -10.73 2.96
C LEU A 69 -2.49 -12.14 2.42
N GLU A 70 -1.59 -12.64 1.57
CA GLU A 70 -1.64 -14.01 1.05
C GLU A 70 -1.56 -15.05 2.18
N ASP A 71 -0.63 -14.84 3.13
CA ASP A 71 -0.46 -15.74 4.28
C ASP A 71 -1.68 -15.74 5.20
N PHE A 72 -2.29 -14.57 5.42
CA PHE A 72 -3.52 -14.46 6.18
C PHE A 72 -4.68 -15.17 5.45
N ALA A 73 -4.81 -14.94 4.14
CA ALA A 73 -5.82 -15.59 3.32
C ALA A 73 -5.67 -17.12 3.34
N GLU A 74 -4.45 -17.64 3.21
CA GLU A 74 -4.16 -19.07 3.29
C GLU A 74 -4.54 -19.65 4.66
N LYS A 75 -4.10 -18.99 5.74
CA LYS A 75 -4.41 -19.41 7.13
C LYS A 75 -5.91 -19.56 7.37
N TYR A 76 -6.72 -18.64 6.85
CA TYR A 76 -8.17 -18.62 7.02
C TYR A 76 -8.94 -19.20 5.82
N LYS A 77 -8.26 -19.81 4.86
CA LYS A 77 -8.84 -20.41 3.64
C LYS A 77 -9.73 -19.45 2.84
N ILE A 78 -9.36 -18.16 2.81
CA ILE A 78 -9.98 -17.16 1.96
C ILE A 78 -9.47 -17.40 0.53
N PRO A 79 -10.35 -17.53 -0.47
CA PRO A 79 -9.92 -17.66 -1.86
C PRO A 79 -9.15 -16.41 -2.29
N LEU A 80 -8.01 -16.54 -2.97
CA LEU A 80 -7.27 -15.37 -3.45
C LEU A 80 -7.88 -14.79 -4.73
N PRO A 81 -7.81 -13.45 -4.95
CA PRO A 81 -8.15 -12.88 -6.25
C PRO A 81 -7.17 -13.36 -7.33
N PRO A 82 -7.57 -13.33 -8.61
CA PRO A 82 -6.68 -13.68 -9.71
C PRO A 82 -5.45 -12.77 -9.70
N LYS A 83 -4.25 -13.36 -9.80
CA LYS A 83 -3.01 -12.60 -9.91
C LYS A 83 -2.94 -11.95 -11.31
N PRO A 84 -2.62 -10.66 -11.42
CA PRO A 84 -2.34 -10.07 -12.71
C PRO A 84 -1.12 -10.76 -13.36
N PRO A 85 -1.03 -10.79 -14.70
CA PRO A 85 0.08 -11.42 -15.40
C PRO A 85 1.42 -10.84 -14.93
N LYS A 86 2.43 -11.71 -14.77
CA LYS A 86 3.79 -11.31 -14.40
C LYS A 86 4.37 -10.42 -15.50
N SER A 87 4.52 -9.13 -15.20
CA SER A 87 5.19 -8.10 -16.00
C SER A 87 4.72 -7.92 -17.44
N VAL A 88 4.27 -6.71 -17.79
CA VAL A 88 4.25 -6.27 -19.18
C VAL A 88 5.65 -5.75 -19.50
N ASN A 89 6.43 -6.51 -20.28
CA ASN A 89 7.67 -6.01 -20.87
C ASN A 89 7.31 -4.96 -21.92
N THR A 90 7.31 -3.68 -21.54
CA THR A 90 7.12 -2.57 -22.48
C THR A 90 8.47 -2.16 -23.05
N SER A 91 9.04 -3.00 -23.91
CA SER A 91 10.34 -2.71 -24.55
C SER A 91 10.32 -1.56 -25.56
N ASN A 92 9.17 -0.90 -25.79
CA ASN A 92 9.00 0.08 -26.88
C ASN A 92 8.08 1.28 -26.52
N ALA A 93 7.95 1.67 -25.26
CA ALA A 93 7.10 2.82 -24.92
C ALA A 93 7.80 4.13 -25.32
N THR A 94 7.44 4.67 -26.49
CA THR A 94 7.88 5.97 -27.02
C THR A 94 7.14 7.15 -26.38
N ASP A 95 6.19 6.89 -25.48
CA ASP A 95 5.37 7.91 -24.86
C ASP A 95 5.98 8.30 -23.51
N THR A 96 6.71 9.40 -23.50
CA THR A 96 7.31 9.96 -22.29
C THR A 96 6.22 10.62 -21.46
N ALA A 97 5.50 9.83 -20.65
CA ALA A 97 4.93 10.40 -19.43
C ALA A 97 6.09 11.03 -18.66
N GLY A 98 6.09 12.35 -18.49
CA GLY A 98 7.16 13.03 -17.78
C GLY A 98 7.32 12.46 -16.37
N ASP A 99 8.55 12.33 -15.88
CA ASP A 99 8.84 11.75 -14.55
C ASP A 99 8.02 12.43 -13.42
N GLU A 100 7.71 13.73 -13.57
CA GLU A 100 6.80 14.44 -12.67
C GLU A 100 5.37 13.86 -12.68
N ALA A 101 4.81 13.57 -13.85
CA ALA A 101 3.47 12.99 -13.97
C ALA A 101 3.44 11.59 -13.37
N ILE A 102 4.46 10.77 -13.63
CA ILE A 102 4.61 9.44 -13.03
C ILE A 102 4.68 9.56 -11.51
N PHE A 103 5.55 10.44 -11.00
CA PHE A 103 5.67 10.70 -9.57
C PHE A 103 4.31 11.06 -8.95
N ARG A 104 3.57 12.00 -9.57
CA ARG A 104 2.27 12.46 -9.06
C ARG A 104 1.24 11.32 -9.00
N ILE A 105 1.18 10.46 -10.02
CA ILE A 105 0.23 9.34 -10.03
C ILE A 105 0.56 8.34 -8.92
N ILE A 106 1.83 7.98 -8.75
CA ILE A 106 2.26 7.07 -7.67
C ILE A 106 2.01 7.73 -6.31
N PHE A 107 2.25 9.04 -6.19
CA PHE A 107 2.03 9.82 -4.98
C PHE A 107 0.55 9.88 -4.56
N ASP A 108 -0.37 10.03 -5.51
CA ASP A 108 -1.81 9.99 -5.26
C ASP A 108 -2.28 8.56 -4.90
N GLY A 109 -1.68 7.54 -5.52
CA GLY A 109 -1.89 6.14 -5.14
C GLY A 109 -1.48 5.86 -3.69
N ALA A 110 -0.34 6.39 -3.25
CA ALA A 110 0.12 6.25 -1.86
C ALA A 110 -0.86 6.91 -0.86
N GLN A 111 -1.36 8.11 -1.15
CA GLN A 111 -2.39 8.77 -0.32
C GLN A 111 -3.68 7.94 -0.23
N THR A 112 -4.10 7.35 -1.36
CA THR A 112 -5.27 6.48 -1.40
C THR A 112 -5.07 5.25 -0.51
N ALA A 113 -3.87 4.64 -0.53
CA ALA A 113 -3.55 3.49 0.33
C ALA A 113 -3.68 3.83 1.83
N LEU A 114 -3.23 5.01 2.27
CA LEU A 114 -3.38 5.45 3.67
C LEU A 114 -4.86 5.46 4.10
N ASN A 115 -5.74 6.02 3.28
CA ASN A 115 -7.17 6.08 3.57
C ASN A 115 -7.80 4.68 3.64
N VAL A 116 -7.40 3.79 2.73
CA VAL A 116 -7.86 2.40 2.73
C VAL A 116 -7.45 1.69 4.02
N HIS A 117 -6.20 1.82 4.47
CA HIS A 117 -5.77 1.17 5.71
C HIS A 117 -6.53 1.66 6.94
N VAL A 118 -6.81 2.96 7.05
CA VAL A 118 -7.64 3.50 8.14
C VAL A 118 -9.03 2.87 8.12
N LYS A 119 -9.66 2.75 6.96
CA LYS A 119 -10.95 2.08 6.81
C LYS A 119 -10.88 0.61 7.27
N GLU A 120 -9.87 -0.14 6.82
CA GLU A 120 -9.77 -1.56 7.15
C GLU A 120 -9.46 -1.82 8.63
N ILE A 121 -8.72 -0.92 9.28
CA ILE A 121 -8.51 -0.94 10.74
C ILE A 121 -9.85 -0.82 11.49
N ASN A 122 -10.79 -0.01 10.98
CA ASN A 122 -12.11 0.17 11.60
C ASN A 122 -13.06 -1.01 11.36
N ILE A 123 -12.80 -1.84 10.34
CA ILE A 123 -13.59 -3.04 10.04
C ILE A 123 -13.08 -4.25 10.85
N ALA A 124 -11.77 -4.34 11.07
CA ALA A 124 -11.14 -5.51 11.70
C ALA A 124 -11.45 -5.62 13.21
N THR A 125 -12.24 -6.61 13.58
CA THR A 125 -12.48 -7.02 14.96
C THR A 125 -11.43 -8.02 15.47
N ASN A 126 -10.89 -8.85 14.57
CA ASN A 126 -9.76 -9.74 14.80
C ASN A 126 -8.49 -8.93 15.12
N ASP A 127 -7.88 -9.18 16.28
CA ASP A 127 -6.76 -8.36 16.77
C ASP A 127 -5.51 -8.52 15.90
N PHE A 128 -5.25 -9.74 15.41
CA PHE A 128 -4.12 -9.98 14.52
C PHE A 128 -4.28 -9.22 13.20
N LEU A 129 -5.47 -9.30 12.59
CA LEU A 129 -5.76 -8.61 11.33
C LEU A 129 -5.73 -7.10 11.50
N ARG A 130 -6.31 -6.58 12.59
CA ARG A 130 -6.28 -5.15 12.91
C ARG A 130 -4.85 -4.66 13.14
N SER A 131 -4.00 -5.44 13.82
CA SER A 131 -2.58 -5.12 13.98
C SER A 131 -1.86 -5.12 12.64
N MET A 132 -2.12 -6.10 11.77
CA MET A 132 -1.52 -6.17 10.44
C MET A 132 -1.85 -4.93 9.59
N TYR A 133 -3.10 -4.47 9.58
CA TYR A 133 -3.48 -3.23 8.88
C TYR A 133 -2.88 -1.97 9.50
N ARG A 134 -2.68 -1.94 10.83
CA ARG A 134 -1.96 -0.84 11.50
C ARG A 134 -0.50 -0.78 11.07
N ASP A 135 0.16 -1.94 10.96
CA ASP A 135 1.54 -2.01 10.48
C ASP A 135 1.61 -1.54 9.02
N PHE A 136 0.66 -1.94 8.18
CA PHE A 136 0.60 -1.47 6.78
C PHE A 136 0.47 0.05 6.71
N LEU A 137 -0.47 0.64 7.47
CA LEU A 137 -0.64 2.09 7.52
C LEU A 137 0.68 2.80 7.89
N LYS A 138 1.40 2.27 8.89
CA LYS A 138 2.68 2.86 9.31
C LYS A 138 3.74 2.78 8.22
N GLU A 139 3.89 1.63 7.57
CA GLU A 139 4.86 1.44 6.49
C GLU A 139 4.55 2.33 5.28
N ASP A 140 3.28 2.44 4.88
CA ASP A 140 2.86 3.33 3.80
C ASP A 140 3.03 4.81 4.19
N LEU A 141 2.83 5.17 5.46
CA LEU A 141 3.05 6.53 5.96
C LEU A 141 4.53 6.91 5.88
N ASP A 142 5.41 6.04 6.36
CA ASP A 142 6.87 6.25 6.30
C ASP A 142 7.35 6.38 4.84
N ASN A 143 6.82 5.54 3.94
CA ASN A 143 7.12 5.64 2.51
C ASN A 143 6.55 6.92 1.88
N TYR A 144 5.32 7.30 2.23
CA TYR A 144 4.69 8.53 1.77
C TYR A 144 5.46 9.79 2.19
N GLU A 145 5.99 9.82 3.41
CA GLU A 145 6.86 10.92 3.88
C GLU A 145 8.14 11.05 3.04
N ASN A 146 8.76 9.92 2.65
CA ASN A 146 9.91 9.93 1.76
C ASN A 146 9.55 10.49 0.38
N MET A 147 8.37 10.13 -0.15
CA MET A 147 7.87 10.69 -1.40
C MET A 147 7.60 12.20 -1.30
N ILE A 148 7.06 12.69 -0.17
CA ILE A 148 6.90 14.13 0.07
C ILE A 148 8.25 14.84 0.03
N LYS A 149 9.25 14.32 0.76
CA LYS A 149 10.60 14.92 0.83
C LYS A 149 11.22 14.99 -0.57
N TYR A 150 11.16 13.89 -1.31
CA TYR A 150 11.65 13.81 -2.68
C TYR A 150 10.91 14.78 -3.61
N GLY A 151 9.58 14.76 -3.59
CA GLY A 151 8.77 15.61 -4.45
C GLY A 151 8.93 17.10 -4.14
N LYS A 152 9.15 17.48 -2.87
CA LYS A 152 9.52 18.86 -2.50
C LYS A 152 10.89 19.24 -3.06
N PHE A 153 11.88 18.37 -2.94
CA PHE A 153 13.22 18.59 -3.50
C PHE A 153 13.18 18.81 -5.03
N LYS A 154 12.34 18.06 -5.75
CA LYS A 154 12.19 18.19 -7.20
C LYS A 154 11.24 19.31 -7.65
N GLY A 155 10.51 19.95 -6.74
CA GLY A 155 9.45 20.91 -7.07
C GLY A 155 8.19 20.28 -7.67
N TRP A 156 8.00 18.97 -7.51
CA TRP A 156 6.87 18.20 -8.07
C TRP A 156 5.67 18.11 -7.13
N VAL A 157 5.82 18.46 -5.86
CA VAL A 157 4.67 18.67 -4.96
C VAL A 157 4.08 20.05 -5.26
N LYS A 158 2.79 20.13 -5.61
CA LYS A 158 2.12 21.42 -5.83
C LYS A 158 2.00 22.13 -4.50
N ASN A 159 2.49 23.37 -4.43
CA ASN A 159 2.24 24.22 -3.28
C ASN A 159 0.76 24.63 -3.27
N PRO A 160 0.05 24.49 -2.15
CA PRO A 160 -1.27 25.08 -2.01
C PRO A 160 -1.16 26.61 -2.05
N PRO A 161 -2.27 27.33 -2.27
CA PRO A 161 -2.30 28.79 -2.16
C PRO A 161 -1.71 29.24 -0.82
N THR A 162 -0.80 30.21 -0.86
CA THR A 162 -0.26 30.84 0.35
C THR A 162 -1.25 31.86 0.89
N TYR A 163 -1.50 31.84 2.19
CA TYR A 163 -2.27 32.90 2.83
C TYR A 163 -1.46 34.21 2.75
N GLN A 164 -2.03 35.26 2.15
CA GLN A 164 -1.46 36.60 2.24
C GLN A 164 -2.06 37.25 3.50
N HIS A 165 -1.21 37.56 4.47
CA HIS A 165 -1.57 38.38 5.62
C HIS A 165 -1.59 39.85 5.24
#